data_AF-A0A9Q7HQ95-F1
#
_entry.id   AF-A0A9Q7HQ95-F1
#
_cell.length_a   1.000
_cell.length_b   1.000
_cell.length_c   1.000
_cell.angle_alpha   90.00
_cell.angle_beta   90.00
_cell.angle_gamma   90.00
#
_symmetry.space_group_name_H-M   'P 1'
#
loop_
_entity.id
_entity.type
_entity.pdbx_description
1 polymer ?
#
loop_
_entity_poly.entity_id
_entity_poly.type
_entity_poly.pdbx_seq_one_letter_code
_entity_poly.pdbx_strand_id
1 'polypeptide(L)'
;MVIVLIAARYKKLLEWINNRNYEGIKAIYKIKNVGPKVFLYIDTSLDLKNIIKTFKKSISEQGGMAYVYEFYGIYNEKIDYNAYISNKTKDTMRYYQTKIKDLTDKELHDFLLKNNIDNDSD
;
A
#
# COMPACT_ATOMS: atom_id res chain seq x y z
N MET A 1 -6.98 -1.33 4.57
CA MET A 1 -6.62 -1.56 3.14
C MET A 1 -5.10 -1.68 2.96
N VAL A 2 -4.62 -2.49 2.00
CA VAL A 2 -3.18 -2.60 1.70
C VAL A 2 -2.75 -1.65 0.57
N ILE A 3 -1.64 -0.95 0.77
CA ILE A 3 -0.95 -0.11 -0.22
C ILE A 3 0.53 -0.49 -0.25
N VAL A 4 1.14 -0.46 -1.43
CA VAL A 4 2.56 -0.73 -1.61
C VAL A 4 3.27 0.55 -2.06
N LEU A 5 4.20 1.04 -1.24
CA LEU A 5 5.15 2.09 -1.61
C LEU A 5 6.37 1.43 -2.26
N ILE A 6 6.70 1.82 -3.49
CA ILE A 6 7.94 1.42 -4.14
C ILE A 6 8.87 2.63 -4.22
N ALA A 7 9.98 2.60 -3.47
CA ALA A 7 10.97 3.67 -3.47
C ALA A 7 12.33 3.17 -2.97
N ALA A 8 13.43 3.65 -3.58
CA ALA A 8 14.78 3.34 -3.09
C ALA A 8 15.05 3.96 -1.70
N ARG A 9 14.57 5.18 -1.47
CA ARG A 9 14.73 5.92 -0.20
C ARG A 9 13.44 5.92 0.63
N TYR A 10 12.76 4.78 0.69
CA TYR A 10 11.44 4.66 1.34
C TYR A 10 11.43 5.11 2.81
N LYS A 11 12.53 4.95 3.56
CA LYS A 11 12.57 5.30 5.00
C LYS A 11 12.23 6.77 5.24
N LYS A 12 12.79 7.68 4.42
CA LYS A 12 12.53 9.12 4.54
C LYS A 12 11.10 9.48 4.14
N LEU A 13 10.58 8.83 3.10
CA LEU A 13 9.20 9.02 2.66
C LEU A 13 8.20 8.54 3.71
N LEU A 14 8.46 7.40 4.36
CA LEU A 14 7.63 6.90 5.45
C LEU A 14 7.70 7.79 6.69
N GLU A 15 8.87 8.35 7.02
CA GLU A 15 8.98 9.35 8.10
C GLU A 15 8.06 10.55 7.84
N TRP A 16 8.08 11.08 6.62
CA TRP A 16 7.21 12.19 6.19
C TRP A 16 5.73 11.82 6.14
N ILE A 17 5.39 10.57 5.82
CA ILE A 17 4.01 10.12 5.89
C ILE A 17 3.56 10.01 7.35
N ASN A 18 4.37 9.42 8.23
CA ASN A 18 3.96 9.10 9.60
C ASN A 18 4.10 10.27 10.59
N ASN A 19 4.74 11.38 10.20
CA ASN A 19 4.89 12.56 11.08
C ASN A 19 3.67 13.50 11.05
N ARG A 20 2.54 13.07 10.48
CA ARG A 20 1.29 13.86 10.39
C ARG A 20 0.08 13.00 10.67
N ASN A 21 -0.98 13.66 11.11
CA ASN A 21 -2.32 13.09 11.16
C ASN A 21 -3.06 13.42 9.87
N TYR A 22 -3.84 12.47 9.34
CA TYR A 22 -4.68 12.69 8.18
C TYR A 22 -6.13 12.43 8.54
N GLU A 23 -7.02 13.32 8.13
CA GLU A 23 -8.45 13.09 8.21
C GLU A 23 -8.81 11.81 7.44
N GLY A 24 -9.55 10.91 8.08
CA GLY A 24 -9.96 9.62 7.50
C GLY A 24 -8.89 8.52 7.51
N ILE A 25 -7.66 8.75 7.97
CA ILE A 25 -6.65 7.70 8.20
C ILE A 25 -6.39 7.61 9.70
N LYS A 26 -6.81 6.51 10.32
CA LYS A 26 -6.63 6.27 11.75
C LYS A 26 -5.20 5.84 12.06
N ALA A 27 -4.66 4.93 11.24
CA ALA A 27 -3.32 4.40 11.46
C ALA A 27 -2.70 3.86 10.17
N ILE A 28 -1.36 3.83 10.17
CA ILE A 28 -0.54 3.33 9.08
C ILE A 28 0.45 2.35 9.68
N TYR A 29 0.39 1.10 9.24
CA TYR A 29 1.24 0.04 9.72
C TYR A 29 2.09 -0.53 8.59
N LYS A 30 3.35 -0.87 8.90
CA LYS A 30 4.22 -1.56 7.96
C LYS A 30 4.09 -3.06 8.14
N ILE A 31 3.60 -3.75 7.10
CA ILE A 31 3.46 -5.21 7.08
C ILE A 31 4.83 -5.85 6.88
N LYS A 32 5.48 -5.55 5.75
CA LYS A 32 6.80 -6.09 5.38
C LYS A 32 7.54 -5.19 4.41
N ASN A 33 8.82 -5.52 4.17
CA ASN A 33 9.65 -4.88 3.17
C ASN A 33 10.37 -5.93 2.31
N VAL A 34 10.35 -5.77 0.99
CA VAL A 34 11.06 -6.62 0.03
C VAL A 34 11.82 -5.73 -0.96
N GLY A 35 13.12 -5.54 -0.73
CA GLY A 35 13.93 -4.60 -1.51
C GLY A 35 13.37 -3.17 -1.41
N PRO A 36 13.01 -2.50 -2.52
CA PRO A 36 12.41 -1.16 -2.52
C PRO A 36 10.90 -1.16 -2.27
N LYS A 37 10.26 -2.32 -2.12
CA LYS A 37 8.80 -2.47 -1.98
C LYS A 37 8.43 -2.54 -0.50
N VAL A 38 7.71 -1.55 -0.01
CA VAL A 38 7.17 -1.51 1.35
C VAL A 38 5.67 -1.76 1.29
N PHE A 39 5.22 -2.81 1.96
CA PHE A 39 3.81 -3.14 2.08
C PHE A 39 3.26 -2.51 3.35
N LEU A 40 2.22 -1.69 3.20
CA LEU A 40 1.58 -0.95 4.27
C LEU A 40 0.13 -1.39 4.41
N TYR A 41 -0.33 -1.59 5.64
CA TYR A 41 -1.74 -1.64 5.97
C TYR A 41 -2.17 -0.26 6.45
N ILE A 42 -3.21 0.28 5.86
CA ILE A 42 -3.80 1.57 6.20
C ILE A 42 -5.18 1.32 6.81
N ASP A 43 -5.36 1.66 8.08
CA ASP A 43 -6.67 1.72 8.73
C ASP A 43 -7.31 3.08 8.41
N THR A 44 -8.36 3.05 7.60
CA THR A 44 -8.88 4.25 6.95
C THR A 44 -10.29 4.03 6.40
N SER A 45 -11.05 5.13 6.37
CA SER A 45 -12.33 5.22 5.67
C SER A 45 -12.20 5.74 4.23
N LEU A 46 -10.99 6.05 3.78
CA LEU A 46 -10.72 6.61 2.45
C LEU A 46 -10.55 5.50 1.40
N ASP A 47 -10.93 5.81 0.16
CA ASP A 47 -10.58 4.98 -0.99
C ASP A 47 -9.09 5.11 -1.36
N LEU A 48 -8.61 4.18 -2.19
CA LEU A 48 -7.21 4.10 -2.63
C LEU A 48 -6.72 5.39 -3.29
N LYS A 49 -7.56 6.01 -4.14
CA LYS A 49 -7.18 7.20 -4.90
C LYS A 49 -6.94 8.38 -3.95
N ASN A 50 -7.82 8.54 -2.96
CA ASN A 50 -7.73 9.59 -1.97
C ASN A 50 -6.53 9.40 -1.04
N ILE A 51 -6.21 8.16 -0.63
CA ILE A 51 -5.00 7.92 0.18
C ILE A 51 -3.73 8.21 -0.60
N ILE A 52 -3.63 7.75 -1.86
CA ILE A 52 -2.46 8.04 -2.71
C ILE A 52 -2.30 9.55 -2.88
N LYS A 53 -3.39 10.28 -3.13
CA LYS A 53 -3.37 11.75 -3.22
C LYS A 53 -2.86 12.39 -1.93
N THR A 54 -3.36 11.94 -0.77
CA THR A 54 -2.95 12.42 0.55
C THR A 54 -1.47 12.17 0.83
N PHE A 55 -0.97 10.96 0.57
CA PHE A 55 0.45 10.64 0.78
C PHE A 55 1.38 11.37 -0.19
N LYS A 56 1.01 11.46 -1.48
CA LYS A 56 1.77 12.24 -2.47
C LYS A 56 1.85 13.72 -2.07
N LYS A 57 0.74 14.30 -1.59
CA LYS A 57 0.72 15.67 -1.07
C LYS A 57 1.66 15.83 0.12
N SER A 58 1.56 14.96 1.13
CA SER A 58 2.42 14.99 2.33
C SER A 58 3.92 14.91 2.00
N ILE A 59 4.29 14.04 1.06
CA ILE A 59 5.67 13.91 0.58
C ILE A 59 6.09 15.16 -0.20
N SER A 60 5.25 15.68 -1.08
CA SER A 60 5.58 16.87 -1.89
C SER A 60 5.87 18.11 -1.04
N GLU A 61 5.10 18.33 0.03
CA GLU A 61 5.25 19.46 0.96
C GLU A 61 6.54 19.40 1.78
N GLN A 62 7.24 18.26 1.77
CA GLN A 62 8.47 18.02 2.53
C GLN A 62 9.71 17.82 1.64
N GLY A 63 9.63 18.21 0.35
CA GLY A 63 10.75 18.10 -0.58
C GLY A 63 10.75 16.82 -1.43
N GLY A 64 9.58 16.20 -1.59
CA GLY A 64 9.39 14.97 -2.34
C GLY A 64 9.86 14.98 -3.81
N MET A 65 10.04 16.15 -4.42
CA MET A 65 10.51 16.27 -5.81
C MET A 65 11.89 15.66 -6.05
N ALA A 66 12.73 15.54 -5.01
CA ALA A 66 14.03 14.91 -5.10
C ALA A 66 14.00 13.36 -5.06
N TYR A 67 12.81 12.76 -5.01
CA TYR A 67 12.62 11.33 -4.78
C TYR A 67 11.79 10.68 -5.87
N VAL A 68 12.22 9.51 -6.33
CA VAL A 68 11.42 8.65 -7.22
C VAL A 68 10.66 7.63 -6.36
N TYR A 69 9.34 7.66 -6.46
CA TYR A 69 8.46 6.76 -5.73
C TYR A 69 7.12 6.60 -6.45
N GLU A 70 6.45 5.48 -6.21
CA GLU A 70 5.07 5.25 -6.65
C GLU A 70 4.31 4.39 -5.63
N PHE A 71 2.98 4.56 -5.60
CA PHE A 71 2.07 3.79 -4.78
C PHE A 71 1.19 2.88 -5.61
N TYR A 72 1.00 1.65 -5.16
CA TYR A 72 0.20 0.65 -5.84
C TYR A 72 -0.78 -0.02 -4.88
N GLY A 73 -1.91 -0.49 -5.41
CA GLY A 73 -2.80 -1.42 -4.72
C GLY A 73 -2.31 -2.87 -4.83
N ILE A 74 -3.14 -3.79 -4.33
CA ILE A 74 -2.96 -5.23 -4.50
C ILE A 74 -4.14 -5.78 -5.29
N TYR A 75 -3.87 -6.66 -6.25
CA TYR A 75 -4.86 -7.44 -6.98
C TYR A 75 -4.44 -8.92 -6.99
N ASN A 76 -5.30 -9.82 -6.54
CA ASN A 76 -5.02 -11.26 -6.44
C ASN A 76 -3.66 -11.57 -5.76
N GLU A 77 -3.42 -10.94 -4.59
CA GLU A 77 -2.19 -11.08 -3.79
C GLU A 77 -0.89 -10.62 -4.50
N LYS A 78 -1.03 -9.87 -5.61
CA LYS A 78 0.05 -9.27 -6.41
C LYS A 78 0.00 -7.75 -6.40
N ILE A 79 1.15 -7.09 -6.54
CA ILE A 79 1.20 -5.63 -6.71
C ILE A 79 0.49 -5.23 -8.01
N ASP A 80 -0.49 -4.35 -7.92
CA ASP A 80 -1.25 -3.94 -9.09
C ASP A 80 -0.58 -2.81 -9.88
N TYR A 81 0.40 -3.18 -10.72
CA TYR A 81 1.07 -2.24 -11.63
C TYR A 81 0.16 -1.70 -12.74
N ASN A 82 -1.00 -2.32 -12.97
CA ASN A 82 -1.92 -1.97 -14.06
C ASN A 82 -3.30 -1.61 -13.53
N ALA A 83 -3.36 -0.76 -12.49
CA ALA A 83 -4.61 -0.34 -11.86
C ALA A 83 -5.65 0.26 -12.84
N TYR A 84 -5.20 0.81 -13.97
CA TYR A 84 -6.05 1.38 -15.03
C TYR A 84 -6.76 0.35 -15.90
N ILE A 85 -6.38 -0.93 -15.83
CA ILE A 85 -6.99 -2.03 -16.60
C ILE A 85 -8.14 -2.67 -15.80
N SER A 86 -9.18 -3.14 -16.49
CA SER A 86 -10.31 -3.83 -15.87
C SER A 86 -9.90 -5.15 -15.20
N ASN A 87 -10.61 -5.54 -14.13
CA ASN A 87 -10.39 -6.81 -13.43
C ASN A 87 -10.54 -8.02 -14.37
N LYS A 88 -11.56 -8.02 -15.24
CA LYS A 88 -11.77 -9.06 -16.26
C LYS A 88 -10.53 -9.28 -17.14
N THR A 89 -9.82 -8.21 -17.48
CA THR A 89 -8.57 -8.31 -18.25
C THR A 89 -7.41 -8.77 -17.36
N LYS A 90 -7.30 -8.27 -16.12
CA LYS A 90 -6.27 -8.74 -15.17
C LYS A 90 -6.39 -10.23 -14.88
N ASP A 91 -7.60 -10.78 -14.93
CA ASP A 91 -7.86 -12.20 -14.73
C ASP A 91 -7.25 -13.10 -15.81
N THR A 92 -7.00 -12.56 -17.01
CA THR A 92 -6.34 -13.30 -18.10
C THR A 92 -4.82 -13.12 -18.12
N MET A 93 -4.28 -12.19 -17.33
CA MET A 93 -2.85 -11.87 -17.34
C MET A 93 -2.05 -12.83 -16.44
N ARG A 94 -1.04 -13.49 -17.03
CA ARG A 94 -0.16 -14.45 -16.33
C ARG A 94 0.46 -13.89 -15.03
N TYR A 95 0.79 -12.61 -14.99
CA TYR A 95 1.38 -11.98 -13.80
C TYR A 95 0.48 -12.08 -12.57
N TYR A 96 -0.82 -11.81 -12.70
CA TYR A 96 -1.76 -11.84 -11.59
C TYR A 96 -2.21 -13.27 -11.24
N GLN A 97 -2.15 -14.21 -12.19
CA GLN A 97 -2.59 -15.60 -12.01
C GLN A 97 -1.49 -16.56 -11.55
N THR A 98 -0.29 -16.07 -11.26
CA THR A 98 0.82 -16.92 -10.80
C THR A 98 0.65 -17.37 -9.34
N LYS A 99 1.20 -18.54 -9.01
CA LYS A 99 1.19 -19.10 -7.65
C LYS A 99 2.10 -18.32 -6.69
N ILE A 100 3.15 -17.69 -7.18
CA ILE A 100 4.07 -16.90 -6.34
C ILE A 100 3.38 -15.59 -6.02
N LYS A 101 3.07 -15.29 -4.76
CA LYS A 101 2.38 -14.06 -4.37
C LYS A 101 3.35 -13.00 -3.82
N ASP A 102 2.97 -11.73 -3.92
CA ASP A 102 3.77 -10.63 -3.39
C ASP A 102 3.40 -10.37 -1.92
N LEU A 103 2.11 -10.48 -1.58
CA LEU A 103 1.58 -10.51 -0.21
C LEU A 103 0.36 -11.43 -0.20
N THR A 104 0.45 -12.56 0.50
CA THR A 104 -0.67 -13.49 0.61
C THR A 104 -1.74 -13.02 1.59
N ASP A 105 -2.97 -13.50 1.42
CA ASP A 105 -4.08 -13.24 2.34
C ASP A 105 -3.77 -13.77 3.75
N LYS A 106 -3.10 -14.93 3.83
CA LYS A 106 -2.62 -15.48 5.11
C LYS A 106 -1.62 -14.54 5.79
N GLU A 107 -0.61 -14.04 5.07
CA GLU A 107 0.35 -13.09 5.63
C GLU A 107 -0.32 -11.82 6.15
N LEU A 108 -1.32 -11.31 5.42
CA LEU A 108 -2.09 -10.15 5.85
C LEU A 108 -2.91 -10.46 7.11
N HIS A 109 -3.61 -11.60 7.14
CA HIS A 109 -4.41 -12.03 8.28
C HIS A 109 -3.56 -12.21 9.54
N ASP A 110 -2.44 -12.95 9.44
CA ASP A 110 -1.51 -13.17 10.54
C ASP A 110 -0.95 -11.83 11.07
N PHE A 111 -0.70 -10.87 10.17
CA PHE A 111 -0.26 -9.53 10.54
C PHE A 111 -1.32 -8.78 11.34
N LEU A 112 -2.57 -8.78 10.89
CA LEU A 112 -3.66 -8.07 11.56
C LEU A 112 -3.93 -8.64 12.96
N LEU A 113 -3.99 -9.98 13.08
CA LEU A 113 -4.15 -10.66 14.36
C LEU A 113 -3.04 -10.32 15.34
N LYS A 114 -1.77 -10.39 14.89
CA LYS A 114 -0.62 -10.10 15.75
C LYS A 114 -0.63 -8.68 16.31
N ASN A 115 -1.22 -7.73 15.59
CA ASN A 115 -1.24 -6.32 15.99
C ASN A 115 -2.56 -5.89 16.64
N ASN A 116 -3.49 -6.82 16.90
CA ASN A 116 -4.83 -6.54 17.41
C ASN A 116 -5.55 -5.45 16.59
N ILE A 117 -5.42 -5.53 15.27
CA ILE A 117 -6.11 -4.62 14.36
C ILE A 117 -7.42 -5.29 13.98
N ASP A 118 -8.52 -4.80 14.54
CA ASP A 118 -9.85 -5.27 14.20
C ASP A 118 -10.14 -4.91 12.75
N ASN A 119 -10.24 -5.94 11.92
CA ASN A 119 -10.66 -5.80 10.53
C ASN A 119 -12.18 -5.96 10.53
N ASP A 120 -12.90 -5.00 11.11
CA ASP A 120 -14.35 -4.91 11.02
C ASP A 120 -14.70 -4.68 9.54
N SER A 121 -14.87 -5.78 8.84
CA SER A 121 -15.28 -5.85 7.45
C SER A 121 -16.44 -6.83 7.40
N ASP A 122 -17.61 -6.37 7.86
CA ASP A 122 -18.91 -6.91 7.44
C ASP A 122 -19.14 -6.60 5.95
#